data_AF-A0A382PWX2-F1
#
_entry.id   AF-A0A382PWX2-F1
#
_cell.length_a   1.000
_cell.length_b   1.000
_cell.length_c   1.000
_cell.angle_alpha   90.00
_cell.angle_beta   90.00
_cell.angle_gamma   90.00
#
_symmetry.space_group_name_H-M   'P 1'
#
loop_
_entity.id
_entity.type
_entity.pdbx_description
1 polymer ?
#
loop_
_entity_poly.entity_id
_entity_poly.type
_entity_poly.pdbx_seq_one_letter_code
_entity_poly.pdbx_strand_id
1 'polypeptide(L)'
;MLVILNPNTDENTEDFKLTWEYLLGLPEVRLQKHKVQGRGQKLTEIYLIGNTAKVNQEDIELLPSVERVIRISHDFRILGRHSKETSSIDFEYNGVRFNQNNFHIFA
;
A
#
# COMPACT_ATOMS: atom_id res chain seq x y z
N MET A 1 0.11 -0.86 4.84
CA MET A 1 -0.77 -1.68 3.96
C MET A 1 -1.89 -2.26 4.80
N LEU A 2 -3.06 -2.55 4.23
CA LEU A 2 -4.21 -3.14 4.92
C LEU A 2 -4.55 -4.47 4.23
N VAL A 3 -4.66 -5.54 5.01
CA VAL A 3 -5.05 -6.87 4.54
C VAL A 3 -6.42 -7.18 5.13
N ILE A 4 -7.37 -7.55 4.27
CA ILE A 4 -8.73 -7.93 4.65
C ILE A 4 -8.83 -9.44 4.46
N LEU A 5 -9.21 -10.15 5.51
CA LEU A 5 -9.44 -11.59 5.45
C LEU A 5 -10.85 -11.90 4.94
N ASN A 6 -11.04 -13.13 4.45
CA ASN A 6 -12.34 -13.67 4.09
C ASN A 6 -13.36 -13.50 5.23
N PRO A 7 -14.67 -13.35 4.93
CA PRO A 7 -15.67 -13.18 5.97
C PRO A 7 -15.74 -14.43 6.84
N ASN A 8 -15.91 -14.23 8.15
CA ASN A 8 -16.01 -15.31 9.13
C ASN A 8 -14.77 -16.22 9.24
N THR A 9 -13.59 -15.78 8.82
CA THR A 9 -12.34 -16.52 9.06
C THR A 9 -12.18 -16.84 10.56
N ASP A 10 -11.97 -18.13 10.83
CA ASP A 10 -11.61 -18.66 12.14
C ASP A 10 -10.08 -18.69 12.26
N GLU A 11 -9.56 -18.28 13.42
CA GLU A 11 -8.12 -18.20 13.67
C GLU A 11 -7.48 -19.57 13.96
N ASN A 12 -8.30 -20.59 14.19
CA ASN A 12 -7.83 -21.94 14.45
C ASN A 12 -7.59 -22.75 13.16
N THR A 13 -8.04 -22.25 12.01
CA THR A 13 -7.87 -22.92 10.71
C THR A 13 -6.42 -22.88 10.27
N GLU A 14 -6.03 -23.87 9.45
CA GLU A 14 -4.69 -23.92 8.88
C GLU A 14 -4.43 -22.74 7.94
N ASP A 15 -5.42 -22.38 7.13
CA ASP A 15 -5.35 -21.23 6.22
C ASP A 15 -5.01 -19.93 6.95
N PHE A 16 -5.61 -19.72 8.13
CA PHE A 16 -5.33 -18.53 8.93
C PHE A 16 -3.90 -18.56 9.47
N LYS A 17 -3.46 -19.71 10.00
CA LYS A 17 -2.10 -19.86 10.56
C LYS A 17 -1.04 -19.63 9.49
N LEU A 18 -1.19 -20.23 8.31
CA LEU A 18 -0.28 -20.03 7.17
C LEU A 18 -0.21 -18.56 6.77
N THR A 19 -1.37 -17.90 6.65
CA THR A 19 -1.45 -16.46 6.35
C THR A 19 -0.77 -15.63 7.43
N TRP A 20 -1.02 -15.94 8.70
CA TRP A 20 -0.50 -15.19 9.84
C TRP A 20 1.02 -15.36 10.00
N GLU A 21 1.56 -16.56 9.81
CA GLU A 21 3.00 -16.82 9.84
C GLU A 21 3.73 -16.10 8.72
N TYR A 22 3.19 -16.12 7.49
CA TYR A 22 3.76 -15.36 6.38
C TYR A 22 3.83 -13.87 6.71
N LEU A 23 2.73 -13.29 7.22
CA LEU A 23 2.68 -11.88 7.57
C LEU A 23 3.63 -11.52 8.71
N LEU A 24 3.81 -12.40 9.70
CA LEU A 24 4.75 -12.20 10.81
C LEU A 24 6.21 -12.24 10.35
N GLY A 25 6.50 -12.95 9.26
CA GLY A 25 7.83 -13.04 8.65
C GLY A 25 8.25 -11.79 7.88
N LEU A 26 7.35 -10.81 7.68
CA LEU A 26 7.67 -9.59 6.93
C LEU A 26 8.64 -8.70 7.73
N PRO A 27 9.81 -8.34 7.16
CA PRO A 27 10.79 -7.49 7.85
C PRO A 27 10.30 -6.05 7.97
N GLU A 28 10.66 -5.37 9.07
CA GLU A 28 10.33 -3.96 9.32
C GLU A 28 8.82 -3.63 9.27
N VAL A 29 7.96 -4.63 9.47
CA VAL A 29 6.51 -4.50 9.47
C VAL A 29 5.95 -5.01 10.80
N ARG A 30 5.22 -4.16 11.51
CA ARG A 30 4.42 -4.53 12.67
C ARG A 30 2.99 -4.84 12.22
N LEU A 31 2.46 -5.97 12.66
CA LEU A 31 1.06 -6.34 12.44
C LEU A 31 0.17 -5.79 13.55
N GLN A 32 -1.01 -5.30 13.18
CA GLN A 32 -2.08 -4.97 14.12
C GLN A 32 -3.40 -5.52 13.59
N LYS A 33 -4.01 -6.42 14.34
CA LYS A 33 -5.26 -7.09 13.98
C LYS A 33 -6.45 -6.32 14.55
N HIS A 34 -7.49 -6.17 13.76
CA HIS A 34 -8.75 -5.56 14.15
C HIS A 34 -9.90 -6.47 13.71
N LYS A 35 -10.82 -6.76 14.62
CA LYS A 35 -11.98 -7.62 14.37
C LYS A 35 -13.25 -6.81 14.52
N VAL A 36 -14.13 -6.92 13.56
CA VAL A 36 -15.42 -6.24 13.54
C VAL A 36 -16.53 -7.29 13.47
N GLN A 37 -17.39 -7.34 14.48
CA GLN A 37 -18.55 -8.23 14.50
C GLN A 37 -19.79 -7.48 14.04
N GLY A 38 -20.29 -7.82 12.85
CA GLY A 38 -21.60 -7.39 12.37
C GLY A 38 -22.71 -8.36 12.78
N ARG A 39 -23.96 -8.04 12.44
CA ARG A 39 -25.11 -8.94 12.66
C ARG A 39 -25.04 -10.23 11.83
N GLY A 40 -24.53 -10.17 10.61
CA GLY A 40 -24.49 -11.30 9.67
C GLY A 40 -23.11 -11.91 9.44
N GLN A 41 -22.04 -11.16 9.72
CA GLN A 41 -20.68 -11.61 9.46
C GLN A 41 -19.65 -10.95 10.38
N LYS A 42 -18.54 -11.65 10.58
CA LYS A 42 -17.33 -11.16 11.24
C LYS A 42 -16.29 -10.80 10.18
N LEU A 43 -15.74 -9.60 10.27
CA LEU A 43 -14.64 -9.13 9.42
C LEU A 43 -13.35 -9.06 10.24
N THR A 44 -12.24 -9.42 9.61
CA THR A 44 -10.91 -9.29 10.22
C THR A 44 -10.01 -8.49 9.29
N GLU A 45 -9.49 -7.39 9.82
CA GLU A 45 -8.54 -6.49 9.18
C GLU A 45 -7.18 -6.66 9.84
N ILE A 46 -6.11 -6.69 9.03
CA ILE A 46 -4.74 -6.70 9.52
C ILE A 46 -4.03 -5.48 8.93
N TYR A 47 -3.66 -4.56 9.81
CA TYR A 47 -2.85 -3.40 9.47
C TYR A 47 -1.37 -3.80 9.48
N LEU A 48 -0.71 -3.62 8.34
CA LEU A 48 0.74 -3.76 8.17
C LEU A 48 1.34 -2.37 8.31
N ILE A 49 1.98 -2.11 9.45
CA ILE A 49 2.48 -0.80 9.87
C ILE A 49 4.02 -0.83 9.86
N GLY A 50 4.65 -0.03 9.02
CA GLY A 50 6.10 0.00 8.87
C GLY A 50 6.51 0.19 7.41
N ASN A 51 7.68 -0.32 7.04
CA ASN A 51 8.20 -0.19 5.68
C ASN A 51 7.53 -1.19 4.71
N THR A 52 6.33 -0.85 4.24
CA THR A 52 5.60 -1.71 3.30
C THR A 52 5.99 -1.52 1.84
N ALA A 53 6.99 -0.68 1.52
CA ALA A 53 7.40 -0.40 0.14
C ALA A 53 7.97 -1.65 -0.57
N LYS A 54 8.69 -2.49 0.18
CA LYS A 54 9.30 -3.74 -0.32
C LYS A 54 8.38 -4.95 -0.26
N VAL A 55 7.20 -4.81 0.35
CA VAL A 55 6.22 -5.90 0.48
C VAL A 55 5.49 -6.03 -0.85
N ASN A 56 5.54 -7.19 -1.48
CA ASN A 56 4.78 -7.46 -2.69
C ASN A 56 3.30 -7.66 -2.33
N GLN A 57 2.42 -6.93 -3.02
CA GLN A 57 0.98 -7.02 -2.78
C GLN A 57 0.40 -8.33 -3.31
N GLU A 58 0.84 -8.77 -4.49
CA GLU A 58 0.33 -9.98 -5.16
C GLU A 58 0.61 -11.23 -4.33
N ASP A 59 1.79 -11.31 -3.71
CA ASP A 59 2.16 -12.43 -2.85
C ASP A 59 1.22 -12.56 -1.63
N ILE A 60 0.75 -11.43 -1.07
CA ILE A 60 -0.20 -11.43 0.04
C ILE A 60 -1.61 -11.78 -0.44
N GLU A 61 -2.01 -11.32 -1.63
CA GLU A 61 -3.31 -11.64 -2.22
C GLU A 61 -3.47 -13.14 -2.53
N LEU A 62 -2.37 -13.86 -2.72
CA LEU A 62 -2.35 -15.32 -2.93
C LEU A 62 -2.50 -16.13 -1.62
N LEU A 63 -2.46 -15.49 -0.45
CA LEU A 63 -2.57 -16.19 0.83
C LEU A 63 -4.01 -16.71 1.04
N PRO A 64 -4.17 -17.92 1.58
CA PRO A 64 -5.45 -18.65 1.56
C PRO A 64 -6.58 -17.97 2.36
N SER A 65 -6.25 -17.18 3.40
CA SER A 65 -7.27 -16.46 4.18
C SER A 65 -7.52 -15.03 3.70
N VAL A 66 -6.84 -14.55 2.67
CA VAL A 66 -6.91 -13.16 2.23
C VAL A 66 -8.02 -12.99 1.18
N GLU A 67 -8.88 -12.00 1.41
CA GLU A 67 -9.89 -11.59 0.43
C GLU A 67 -9.39 -10.42 -0.42
N ARG A 68 -8.68 -9.47 0.22
CA ARG A 68 -8.20 -8.27 -0.46
C ARG A 68 -7.01 -7.64 0.26
N VAL A 69 -6.10 -7.06 -0.51
CA VAL A 69 -5.01 -6.22 0.01
C VAL A 69 -5.17 -4.80 -0.53
N ILE A 70 -4.95 -3.82 0.33
CA ILE A 70 -5.04 -2.39 0.01
C ILE A 70 -3.73 -1.72 0.41
N ARG A 71 -3.00 -1.20 -0.57
CA ARG A 71 -1.82 -0.36 -0.34
C ARG A 71 -2.26 1.05 0.02
N ILE A 72 -1.94 1.48 1.25
CA ILE A 72 -2.23 2.82 1.77
C ILE A 72 -1.07 3.80 1.50
N SER A 73 0.17 3.29 1.47
CA SER A 73 1.36 4.08 1.17
C SER A 73 1.36 4.48 -0.31
N HIS A 74 1.56 5.76 -0.61
CA HIS A 74 1.82 6.20 -1.98
C HIS A 74 3.26 5.87 -2.35
N ASP A 75 3.49 5.37 -3.55
CA ASP A 75 4.83 5.35 -4.11
C ASP A 75 5.34 6.79 -4.16
N PHE A 76 6.51 7.04 -3.57
CA PHE A 76 7.15 8.34 -3.64
C PHE A 76 7.58 8.58 -5.10
N ARG A 77 6.66 9.09 -5.92
CA ARG A 77 6.96 9.53 -7.29
C ARG A 77 7.64 10.89 -7.17
N ILE A 78 8.97 10.90 -7.36
CA ILE A 78 9.78 12.13 -7.50
C ILE A 78 9.20 13.02 -8.62
N LEU A 79 8.49 12.43 -9.58
CA LEU A 79 7.77 13.12 -10.65
C LEU A 79 6.30 12.71 -10.62
N GLY A 80 5.44 13.61 -10.16
CA GLY A 80 3.99 13.43 -10.11
C GLY A 80 3.34 14.41 -9.15
N ARG A 81 2.28 15.09 -9.59
CA ARG A 81 1.57 16.11 -8.80
C ARG A 81 0.89 15.46 -7.58
N HIS A 82 1.52 15.54 -6.40
CA HIS A 82 0.93 15.00 -5.16
C HIS A 82 1.28 15.82 -3.91
N SER A 83 0.82 17.06 -3.88
CA SER A 83 0.41 17.79 -2.66
C SER A 83 -0.13 19.15 -3.11
N LYS A 84 -1.04 19.75 -2.34
CA LYS A 84 -1.52 21.11 -2.58
C LYS A 84 -0.42 22.17 -2.49
N GLU A 85 0.78 21.80 -2.04
CA GLU A 85 1.98 22.64 -2.07
C GLU A 85 2.81 22.30 -3.31
N THR A 86 2.62 23.11 -4.34
CA THR A 86 3.32 22.98 -5.61
C THR A 86 4.70 23.63 -5.47
N SER A 87 5.70 22.88 -5.01
CA SER A 87 7.08 23.25 -5.30
C SER A 87 7.23 23.22 -6.83
N SER A 88 7.46 24.36 -7.47
CA SER A 88 7.59 24.44 -8.92
C SER A 88 8.73 23.54 -9.40
N ILE A 89 8.46 22.62 -10.32
CA ILE A 89 9.48 21.80 -11.02
C ILE A 89 10.09 22.64 -12.16
N ASP A 90 10.39 23.89 -11.88
CA ASP A 90 11.00 24.82 -12.81
C ASP A 90 12.51 24.57 -12.79
N PHE A 91 13.13 24.49 -13.96
CA PHE A 91 14.58 24.40 -14.08
C PHE A 91 15.10 25.17 -15.29
N GLU A 92 16.39 25.48 -15.26
CA GLU A 92 17.09 26.14 -16.35
C GLU A 92 18.17 25.21 -16.90
N TYR A 93 18.23 25.06 -18.22
CA TYR A 93 19.25 24.26 -18.90
C TYR A 93 19.75 25.03 -20.11
N ASN A 94 21.07 25.24 -20.19
CA ASN A 94 21.72 26.02 -21.26
C ASN A 94 21.05 27.39 -21.51
N GLY A 95 20.64 28.09 -20.44
CA GLY A 95 19.95 29.39 -20.55
C GLY A 95 18.47 29.31 -20.91
N VAL A 96 17.91 28.11 -21.09
CA VAL A 96 16.49 27.89 -21.42
C VAL A 96 15.73 27.48 -20.17
N ARG A 97 14.70 28.25 -19.80
CA ARG A 97 13.85 27.97 -18.63
C ARG A 97 12.68 27.07 -18.99
N PHE A 98 12.60 25.92 -18.35
CA PHE A 98 11.50 24.96 -18.43
C PHE A 98 10.55 25.17 -17.26
N ASN A 99 9.29 25.52 -17.56
CA ASN A 99 8.24 25.74 -16.57
C ASN A 99 6.85 25.53 -17.20
N GLN A 100 5.77 25.72 -16.44
CA GLN A 100 4.39 25.56 -16.92
C GLN A 100 3.88 26.72 -17.80
N ASN A 101 4.65 27.81 -17.94
CA ASN A 101 4.24 29.03 -18.64
C ASN A 101 4.92 29.21 -19.99
N ASN A 102 5.80 28.27 -20.36
CA ASN A 102 6.61 28.32 -21.58
C ASN A 102 6.27 27.13 -22.49
N PHE A 103 6.27 27.35 -23.80
CA PHE A 103 6.18 26.30 -24.82
C PHE A 103 7.45 26.33 -25.67
N HIS A 104 8.24 25.26 -25.61
CA HIS A 104 9.51 25.14 -26.33
C HIS A 104 9.34 24.27 -27.57
N ILE A 105 9.80 24.75 -28.72
CA ILE A 105 9.85 23.98 -29.97
C ILE A 105 11.28 23.47 -30.14
N PHE A 106 11.43 22.15 -30.31
CA PHE A 106 12.70 21.51 -30.62
C PHE A 106 12.73 21.15 -32.11
N ALA A 107 13.82 21.51 -32.79
CA ALA A 107 14.09 21.20 -34.20
C ALA A 107 15.52 20.70 -34.34
#